data_AF-A0A2V5PHG3-F1
#
_entry.id   AF-A0A2V5PHG3-F1
#
_cell.length_a   1.000
_cell.length_b   1.000
_cell.length_c   1.000
_cell.angle_alpha   90.00
_cell.angle_beta   90.00
_cell.angle_gamma   90.00
#
_symmetry.space_group_name_H-M   'P 1'
#
loop_
_entity.id
_entity.type
_entity.pdbx_description
1 polymer ?
#
loop_
_entity_poly.entity_id
_entity_poly.type
_entity_poly.pdbx_seq_one_letter_code
_entity_poly.pdbx_strand_id
1 'polypeptide(L)'
;MPNRSCVLVLGLLLVFAVAFNSSALADEGMWLFNAPPLKQLRKKYQFEPTPQWLDHLQKASVRFNSGGSGSFVSANGLVITNHHVGADSLQKFGDEQHNYLRDGFYAKAQAEEKKCVDLELNVLMSIEDVTTRVNGAVKAGTTSEQAANARTAVIAAIEKESKEKTGLRSDVVTLYQGGAYHLYRYKRYDDVRLVFAPEQQIAFYGGDPDNFEYPRYDLDICIFRIYENGQPAKIDHYLKFNPNGPSDGGLTFVSGSPGKTDR
;
A
#
# COMPACT_ATOMS: atom_id res chain seq x y z
N MET A 1 11.42 37.53 55.86
CA MET A 1 12.46 36.67 55.25
C MET A 1 11.74 35.54 54.51
N PRO A 2 11.76 35.49 53.17
CA PRO A 2 11.17 34.37 52.47
C PRO A 2 12.01 33.12 52.72
N ASN A 3 11.32 32.03 53.02
CA ASN A 3 11.87 30.78 53.53
C ASN A 3 12.81 30.16 52.48
N ARG A 4 14.13 30.24 52.71
CA ARG A 4 15.18 29.79 51.77
C ARG A 4 15.02 28.33 51.32
N SER A 5 14.35 27.51 52.12
CA SER A 5 14.06 26.11 51.82
C SER A 5 13.02 25.91 50.71
N CYS A 6 12.07 26.84 50.53
CA CYS A 6 11.04 26.74 49.48
C CYS A 6 11.60 27.06 48.09
N VAL A 7 12.57 27.98 48.00
CA VAL A 7 13.21 28.37 46.73
C VAL A 7 14.15 27.26 46.24
N LEU A 8 14.81 26.53 47.15
CA LEU A 8 15.67 25.40 46.77
C LEU A 8 14.87 24.20 46.24
N VAL A 9 13.71 23.91 46.83
CA VAL A 9 12.85 22.78 46.41
C VAL A 9 12.16 23.07 45.07
N LEU A 10 11.71 24.32 44.83
CA LEU A 10 11.19 24.72 43.51
C LEU A 10 12.28 24.73 42.43
N GLY A 11 13.51 25.12 42.78
CA GLY A 11 14.65 25.09 41.86
C GLY A 11 15.06 23.68 41.44
N LEU A 12 15.04 22.71 42.37
CA LEU A 12 15.34 21.30 42.06
C LEU A 12 14.25 20.65 41.19
N LEU A 13 12.98 21.00 41.38
CA LEU A 13 11.87 20.48 40.57
C LEU A 13 11.87 21.02 39.14
N LEU A 14 12.32 22.26 38.91
CA LEU A 14 12.46 22.82 37.56
C LEU A 14 13.63 22.20 36.77
N VAL A 15 14.72 21.81 37.44
CA VAL A 15 15.89 21.20 36.78
C VAL A 15 15.62 19.75 36.36
N PHE A 16 14.73 19.02 37.07
CA PHE A 16 14.32 17.66 36.67
C PHE A 16 13.33 17.62 35.50
N ALA A 17 12.58 18.70 35.26
CA ALA A 17 11.60 18.75 34.17
C ALA A 17 12.23 18.98 32.77
N VAL A 18 13.48 19.45 32.70
CA VAL A 18 14.17 19.74 31.41
C VAL A 18 14.97 18.53 30.89
N ALA A 19 15.18 17.51 31.72
CA ALA A 19 16.08 16.39 31.40
C ALA A 19 15.43 15.21 30.64
N PHE A 20 14.13 15.22 30.41
CA PHE A 20 13.43 14.18 29.63
C PHE A 20 12.88 14.73 28.31
N ASN A 21 13.74 15.38 27.51
CA ASN A 21 13.53 15.43 26.07
C ASN A 21 13.99 14.10 25.46
N SER A 22 13.29 13.01 25.80
CA SER A 22 13.39 11.76 25.05
C SER A 22 12.94 12.10 23.63
N SER A 23 13.90 12.29 22.73
CA SER A 23 13.60 12.39 21.32
C SER A 23 12.92 11.08 20.94
N ALA A 24 11.60 11.12 20.74
CA ALA A 24 10.88 9.98 20.22
C ALA A 24 11.42 9.71 18.81
N LEU A 25 12.30 8.71 18.71
CA LEU A 25 12.83 8.26 17.44
C LEU A 25 11.83 7.25 16.87
N ALA A 26 11.05 7.68 15.88
CA ALA A 26 10.28 6.76 15.06
C ALA A 26 11.24 6.01 14.11
N ASP A 27 11.74 4.86 14.54
CA ASP A 27 12.59 3.99 13.71
C ASP A 27 11.79 3.29 12.60
N GLU A 28 10.46 3.24 12.71
CA GLU A 28 9.55 2.50 11.84
C GLU A 28 8.47 3.39 11.22
N GLY A 29 8.22 3.22 9.93
CA GLY A 29 7.32 4.10 9.17
C GLY A 29 6.82 3.44 7.89
N MET A 30 5.60 3.82 7.48
CA MET A 30 5.12 3.59 6.13
C MET A 30 5.55 4.79 5.30
N TRP A 31 6.53 4.59 4.43
CA TRP A 31 7.17 5.66 3.66
C TRP A 31 6.61 5.74 2.24
N LEU A 32 6.53 6.95 1.71
CA LEU A 32 6.11 7.16 0.32
C LEU A 32 7.25 6.75 -0.62
N PHE A 33 6.90 6.24 -1.81
CA PHE A 33 7.88 5.92 -2.85
C PHE A 33 8.71 7.14 -3.29
N ASN A 34 8.12 8.34 -3.27
CA ASN A 34 8.80 9.60 -3.59
C ASN A 34 9.48 10.27 -2.38
N ALA A 35 9.38 9.69 -1.18
CA ALA A 35 10.04 10.18 0.02
C ALA A 35 10.55 9.02 0.91
N PRO A 36 11.43 8.14 0.39
CA PRO A 36 11.96 7.02 1.15
C PRO A 36 12.94 7.50 2.24
N PRO A 37 13.16 6.71 3.32
CA PRO A 37 14.02 7.07 4.44
C PRO A 37 15.50 6.84 4.11
N LEU A 38 16.04 7.55 3.12
CA LEU A 38 17.38 7.32 2.55
C LEU A 38 18.50 7.36 3.61
N LYS A 39 18.42 8.29 4.57
CA LYS A 39 19.43 8.43 5.63
C LYS A 39 19.46 7.19 6.53
N GLN A 40 18.30 6.68 6.91
CA GLN A 40 18.14 5.50 7.75
C GLN A 40 18.62 4.25 7.00
N LEU A 41 18.22 4.10 5.74
CA LEU A 41 18.64 2.96 4.90
C LEU A 41 20.16 2.92 4.73
N ARG A 42 20.79 4.06 4.43
CA ARG A 42 22.24 4.16 4.27
C ARG A 42 22.98 3.86 5.58
N LYS A 43 22.50 4.42 6.70
CA LYS A 43 23.17 4.25 8.01
C LYS A 43 23.06 2.82 8.54
N LYS A 44 21.87 2.20 8.45
CA LYS A 44 21.60 0.89 9.07
C LYS A 44 21.97 -0.28 8.17
N TYR A 45 21.76 -0.15 6.86
CA TYR A 45 21.88 -1.25 5.92
C TYR A 45 22.90 -1.02 4.81
N GLN A 46 23.57 0.15 4.80
CA GLN A 46 24.53 0.53 3.74
C GLN A 46 23.89 0.46 2.34
N PHE A 47 22.57 0.63 2.29
CA PHE A 47 21.78 0.55 1.08
C PHE A 47 21.17 1.90 0.76
N GLU A 48 21.22 2.26 -0.51
CA GLU A 48 20.60 3.47 -1.03
C GLU A 48 19.84 3.13 -2.31
N PRO A 49 18.49 3.16 -2.29
CA PRO A 49 17.72 2.82 -3.46
C PRO A 49 17.90 3.89 -4.54
N THR A 50 18.18 3.46 -5.76
CA THR A 50 18.22 4.36 -6.91
C THR A 50 16.80 4.77 -7.31
N PRO A 51 16.62 5.89 -8.03
CA PRO A 51 15.32 6.26 -8.58
C PRO A 51 14.69 5.15 -9.43
N GLN A 52 15.49 4.44 -10.23
CA GLN A 52 15.02 3.33 -11.07
C GLN A 52 14.57 2.12 -10.23
N TRP A 53 15.25 1.87 -9.11
CA TRP A 53 14.86 0.80 -8.19
C TRP A 53 13.51 1.11 -7.53
N LEU A 54 13.31 2.36 -7.09
CA LEU A 54 12.02 2.81 -6.51
C LEU A 54 10.89 2.78 -7.55
N ASP A 55 11.16 3.25 -8.77
CA ASP A 55 10.21 3.21 -9.88
C ASP A 55 9.79 1.78 -10.20
N HIS A 56 10.75 0.85 -10.22
CA HIS A 56 10.48 -0.57 -10.40
C HIS A 56 9.64 -1.16 -9.27
N LEU A 57 10.00 -0.92 -8.01
CA LEU A 57 9.23 -1.41 -6.88
C LEU A 57 7.80 -0.83 -6.86
N GLN A 58 7.65 0.46 -7.14
CA GLN A 58 6.35 1.15 -7.19
C GLN A 58 5.45 0.53 -8.27
N LYS A 59 5.94 0.38 -9.50
CA LYS A 59 5.17 -0.13 -10.64
C LYS A 59 4.98 -1.65 -10.63
N ALA A 60 5.80 -2.38 -9.87
CA ALA A 60 5.59 -3.79 -9.60
C ALA A 60 4.57 -4.04 -8.48
N SER A 61 4.26 -3.04 -7.65
CA SER A 61 3.30 -3.14 -6.54
C SER A 61 1.87 -2.89 -7.01
N VAL A 62 0.94 -3.71 -6.56
CA VAL A 62 -0.46 -3.72 -7.03
C VAL A 62 -1.41 -3.55 -5.85
N ARG A 63 -2.41 -2.68 -6.01
CA ARG A 63 -3.51 -2.51 -5.06
C ARG A 63 -4.77 -3.21 -5.57
N PHE A 64 -5.38 -4.02 -4.72
CA PHE A 64 -6.69 -4.64 -4.98
C PHE A 64 -7.80 -3.70 -4.48
N ASN A 65 -8.84 -3.43 -5.27
CA ASN A 65 -9.97 -2.61 -4.82
C ASN A 65 -10.79 -3.28 -3.70
N SER A 66 -10.78 -4.61 -3.64
CA SER A 66 -11.36 -5.40 -2.54
C SER A 66 -10.62 -5.24 -1.21
N GLY A 67 -9.48 -4.53 -1.20
CA GLY A 67 -8.56 -4.46 -0.07
C GLY A 67 -7.42 -5.46 -0.23
N GLY A 68 -6.25 -5.11 0.32
CA GLY A 68 -5.03 -5.89 0.17
C GLY A 68 -4.08 -5.38 -0.90
N SER A 69 -2.89 -5.97 -0.91
CA SER A 69 -1.80 -5.64 -1.83
C SER A 69 -1.32 -6.91 -2.52
N GLY A 70 -0.76 -6.75 -3.71
CA GLY A 70 -0.05 -7.80 -4.41
C GLY A 70 1.13 -7.25 -5.18
N SER A 71 1.76 -8.10 -5.98
CA SER A 71 2.84 -7.68 -6.88
C SER A 71 2.82 -8.43 -8.20
N PHE A 72 3.27 -7.77 -9.27
CA PHE A 72 3.58 -8.47 -10.51
C PHE A 72 4.77 -9.38 -10.30
N VAL A 73 4.64 -10.63 -10.75
CA VAL A 73 5.70 -11.66 -10.66
C VAL A 73 6.10 -12.22 -12.03
N SER A 74 5.52 -11.69 -13.11
CA SER A 74 5.91 -12.05 -14.48
C SER A 74 5.68 -10.93 -15.48
N ALA A 75 6.39 -11.02 -16.61
CA ALA A 75 6.21 -10.12 -17.74
C ALA A 75 4.88 -10.29 -18.49
N ASN A 76 4.13 -11.38 -18.23
CA ASN A 76 2.83 -11.66 -18.83
C ASN A 76 1.67 -11.48 -17.84
N GLY A 77 1.86 -10.58 -16.86
CA GLY A 77 0.78 -10.08 -16.02
C GLY A 77 0.37 -10.98 -14.86
N LEU A 78 1.17 -11.97 -14.44
CA LEU A 78 0.89 -12.70 -13.20
C LEU A 78 1.03 -11.77 -12.01
N VAL A 79 0.06 -11.85 -11.10
CA VAL A 79 0.00 -11.09 -9.85
C VAL A 79 -0.13 -12.06 -8.70
N ILE A 80 0.77 -11.95 -7.72
CA ILE A 80 0.66 -12.68 -6.45
C ILE A 80 0.00 -11.79 -5.40
N THR A 81 -0.87 -12.38 -4.60
CA THR A 81 -1.51 -11.77 -3.42
C THR A 81 -1.81 -12.87 -2.39
N ASN A 82 -2.46 -12.54 -1.28
CA ASN A 82 -2.93 -13.52 -0.31
C ASN A 82 -4.22 -14.24 -0.75
N HIS A 83 -4.43 -15.46 -0.27
CA HIS A 83 -5.67 -16.20 -0.47
C HIS A 83 -6.86 -15.46 0.12
N HIS A 84 -6.75 -14.89 1.33
CA HIS A 84 -7.86 -14.14 1.93
C HIS A 84 -8.24 -12.89 1.12
N VAL A 85 -7.31 -12.28 0.38
CA VAL A 85 -7.59 -11.16 -0.55
C VAL A 85 -8.39 -11.65 -1.77
N GLY A 86 -8.09 -12.86 -2.25
CA GLY A 86 -8.78 -13.50 -3.37
C GLY A 86 -10.07 -14.27 -3.01
N ALA A 87 -10.36 -14.44 -1.72
CA ALA A 87 -11.42 -15.32 -1.23
C ALA A 87 -12.81 -14.94 -1.75
N ASP A 88 -13.13 -13.64 -1.86
CA ASP A 88 -14.40 -13.16 -2.44
C ASP A 88 -14.56 -13.61 -3.91
N SER A 89 -13.48 -13.58 -4.70
CA SER A 89 -13.51 -14.08 -6.08
C SER A 89 -13.76 -15.58 -6.14
N LEU A 90 -13.11 -16.36 -5.26
CA LEU A 90 -13.32 -17.81 -5.17
C LEU A 90 -14.77 -18.16 -4.82
N GLN A 91 -15.34 -17.46 -3.85
CA GLN A 91 -16.74 -17.65 -3.45
C GLN A 91 -17.70 -17.34 -4.61
N LYS A 92 -17.49 -16.22 -5.31
CA LYS A 92 -18.33 -15.81 -6.45
C LYS A 92 -18.25 -16.74 -7.66
N PHE A 93 -17.17 -17.51 -7.81
CA PHE A 93 -17.05 -18.51 -8.87
C PHE A 93 -17.76 -19.82 -8.56
N GLY A 94 -18.07 -20.08 -7.29
CA GLY A 94 -18.71 -21.31 -6.87
C GLY A 94 -20.12 -21.48 -7.45
N ASP A 95 -20.54 -22.74 -7.55
CA ASP A 95 -21.90 -23.13 -7.92
C ASP A 95 -22.34 -24.32 -7.04
N GLU A 96 -23.49 -24.93 -7.33
CA GLU A 96 -24.01 -26.07 -6.57
C GLU A 96 -23.06 -27.29 -6.56
N GLN A 97 -22.19 -27.40 -7.57
CA GLN A 97 -21.29 -28.54 -7.78
C GLN A 97 -19.84 -28.23 -7.38
N HIS A 98 -19.42 -26.96 -7.46
CA HIS A 98 -18.03 -26.53 -7.26
C HIS A 98 -17.92 -25.50 -6.16
N ASN A 99 -17.14 -25.81 -5.12
CA ASN A 99 -16.77 -24.86 -4.08
C ASN A 99 -15.28 -24.54 -4.16
N TYR A 100 -14.92 -23.54 -4.96
CA TYR A 100 -13.51 -23.18 -5.20
C TYR A 100 -12.81 -22.60 -3.96
N LEU A 101 -13.55 -22.08 -2.98
CA LEU A 101 -12.94 -21.67 -1.71
C LEU A 101 -12.49 -22.91 -0.92
N ARG A 102 -13.37 -23.91 -0.79
CA ARG A 102 -13.05 -25.16 -0.08
C ARG A 102 -12.00 -25.98 -0.82
N ASP A 103 -12.19 -26.18 -2.12
CA ASP A 103 -11.46 -27.14 -2.95
C ASP A 103 -10.28 -26.53 -3.71
N GLY A 104 -10.06 -25.23 -3.58
CA GLY A 104 -9.04 -24.51 -4.35
C GLY A 104 -9.39 -24.38 -5.83
N PHE A 105 -8.45 -23.81 -6.58
CA PHE A 105 -8.56 -23.63 -8.02
C PHE A 105 -7.19 -23.62 -8.68
N TYR A 106 -7.06 -24.27 -9.84
CA TYR A 106 -5.85 -24.22 -10.65
C TYR A 106 -6.19 -24.28 -12.14
N ALA A 107 -5.88 -23.22 -12.87
CA ALA A 107 -5.97 -23.16 -14.33
C ALA A 107 -4.69 -23.74 -14.95
N LYS A 108 -4.80 -24.83 -15.71
CA LYS A 108 -3.64 -25.44 -16.40
C LYS A 108 -3.24 -24.68 -17.66
N ALA A 109 -4.18 -23.94 -18.23
CA ALA A 109 -3.99 -23.12 -19.42
C ALA A 109 -4.69 -21.76 -19.26
N GLN A 110 -4.23 -20.74 -20.01
CA GLN A 110 -4.80 -19.39 -19.97
C GLN A 110 -6.31 -19.36 -20.29
N ALA A 111 -6.78 -20.27 -21.14
CA ALA A 111 -8.20 -20.40 -21.47
C ALA A 111 -9.06 -20.91 -20.31
N GLU A 112 -8.46 -21.52 -19.30
CA GLU A 112 -9.14 -22.02 -18.10
C GLU A 112 -9.18 -20.96 -16.98
N GLU A 113 -8.45 -19.85 -17.12
CA GLU A 113 -8.42 -18.78 -16.11
C GLU A 113 -9.80 -18.12 -15.98
N LYS A 114 -10.31 -18.01 -14.74
CA LYS A 114 -11.66 -17.50 -14.48
C LYS A 114 -11.66 -15.99 -14.28
N LYS A 115 -12.41 -15.26 -15.10
CA LYS A 115 -12.52 -13.80 -15.00
C LYS A 115 -13.32 -13.37 -13.76
N CYS A 116 -12.73 -12.51 -12.93
CA CYS A 116 -13.37 -11.87 -11.80
C CYS A 116 -14.28 -10.73 -12.27
N VAL A 117 -15.52 -10.66 -11.80
CA VAL A 117 -16.53 -9.69 -12.28
C VAL A 117 -16.37 -8.30 -11.65
N ASP A 118 -15.97 -8.22 -10.37
CA ASP A 118 -15.92 -6.96 -9.60
C ASP A 118 -14.52 -6.60 -9.08
N LEU A 119 -13.49 -7.26 -9.61
CA LEU A 119 -12.11 -7.06 -9.19
C LEU A 119 -11.38 -6.12 -10.15
N GLU A 120 -10.82 -5.03 -9.61
CA GLU A 120 -9.88 -4.19 -10.33
C GLU A 120 -8.54 -4.14 -9.58
N LEU A 121 -7.45 -4.15 -10.36
CA LEU A 121 -6.09 -3.99 -9.88
C LEU A 121 -5.59 -2.61 -10.29
N ASN A 122 -5.08 -1.86 -9.31
CA ASN A 122 -4.60 -0.50 -9.50
C ASN A 122 -3.08 -0.44 -9.28
N VAL A 123 -2.34 0.08 -10.25
CA VAL A 123 -0.87 0.22 -10.20
C VAL A 123 -0.51 1.69 -10.12
N LEU A 124 0.26 2.08 -9.10
CA LEU A 124 0.67 3.47 -8.92
C LEU A 124 1.75 3.84 -9.95
N MET A 125 1.39 4.69 -10.90
CA MET A 125 2.28 5.08 -12.00
C MET A 125 3.14 6.29 -11.64
N SER A 126 2.59 7.25 -10.90
CA SER A 126 3.31 8.45 -10.48
C SER A 126 2.69 9.10 -9.25
N ILE A 127 3.52 9.81 -8.49
CA ILE A 127 3.12 10.70 -7.38
C ILE A 127 3.60 12.11 -7.72
N GLU A 128 2.72 13.10 -7.60
CA GLU A 128 3.05 14.51 -7.79
C GLU A 128 2.60 15.32 -6.56
N ASP A 129 3.49 16.13 -6.00
CA ASP A 129 3.11 17.02 -4.90
C ASP A 129 2.33 18.22 -5.46
N VAL A 130 1.06 18.35 -5.05
CA VAL A 130 0.16 19.43 -5.45
C VAL A 130 -0.23 20.32 -4.26
N THR A 131 0.50 20.21 -3.14
CA THR A 131 0.23 20.91 -1.87
C THR A 131 0.12 22.42 -2.08
N THR A 132 1.05 23.02 -2.83
CA THR A 132 1.04 24.46 -3.11
C THR A 132 -0.24 24.88 -3.85
N ARG A 133 -0.70 24.09 -4.82
CA ARG A 133 -1.90 24.40 -5.59
C ARG A 133 -3.17 24.28 -4.75
N VAL A 134 -3.24 23.25 -3.91
CA VAL A 134 -4.39 23.02 -3.01
C VAL A 134 -4.46 24.12 -1.95
N ASN A 135 -3.35 24.43 -1.29
CA ASN A 135 -3.30 25.48 -0.26
C ASN A 135 -3.54 26.87 -0.84
N GLY A 136 -3.06 27.16 -2.06
CA GLY A 136 -3.27 28.43 -2.75
C GLY A 136 -4.73 28.73 -3.10
N ALA A 137 -5.62 27.73 -3.12
CA ALA A 137 -7.04 27.94 -3.35
C ALA A 137 -7.78 28.53 -2.13
N VAL A 138 -7.20 28.42 -0.94
CA VAL A 138 -7.81 28.90 0.32
C VAL A 138 -7.35 30.32 0.60
N LYS A 139 -8.30 31.26 0.60
CA LYS A 139 -8.01 32.68 0.87
C LYS A 139 -7.94 32.96 2.37
N ALA A 140 -7.13 33.93 2.78
CA ALA A 140 -7.11 34.40 4.15
C ALA A 140 -8.49 34.95 4.56
N GLY A 141 -8.93 34.64 5.79
CA GLY A 141 -10.21 35.12 6.33
C GLY A 141 -11.45 34.35 5.90
N THR A 142 -11.33 33.26 5.13
CA THR A 142 -12.47 32.38 4.82
C THR A 142 -12.86 31.55 6.04
N THR A 143 -14.15 31.23 6.18
CA THR A 143 -14.62 30.27 7.19
C THR A 143 -14.07 28.87 6.91
N SER A 144 -14.09 28.00 7.91
CA SER A 144 -13.65 26.60 7.75
C SER A 144 -14.41 25.87 6.63
N GLU A 145 -15.71 26.15 6.49
CA GLU A 145 -16.55 25.58 5.44
C GLU A 145 -16.14 26.08 4.05
N GLN A 146 -15.94 27.39 3.89
CA GLN A 146 -15.48 27.98 2.63
C GLN A 146 -14.11 27.44 2.23
N ALA A 147 -13.20 27.27 3.19
CA ALA A 147 -11.89 26.68 2.96
C ALA A 147 -11.99 25.21 2.52
N ALA A 148 -12.89 24.42 3.14
CA ALA A 148 -13.14 23.04 2.75
C ALA A 148 -13.69 22.95 1.32
N ASN A 149 -14.68 23.78 0.99
CA ASN A 149 -15.26 23.83 -0.36
C ASN A 149 -14.22 24.25 -1.42
N ALA A 150 -13.36 25.22 -1.11
CA ALA A 150 -12.28 25.64 -2.01
C ALA A 150 -11.28 24.50 -2.26
N ARG A 151 -10.89 23.76 -1.21
CA ARG A 151 -10.03 22.57 -1.35
C ARG A 151 -10.68 21.47 -2.19
N THR A 152 -11.94 21.15 -1.92
CA THR A 152 -12.69 20.15 -2.72
C THR A 152 -12.76 20.55 -4.19
N ALA A 153 -13.04 21.82 -4.49
CA ALA A 153 -13.12 22.31 -5.86
C ALA A 153 -11.78 22.25 -6.60
N VAL A 154 -10.67 22.67 -5.97
CA VAL A 154 -9.35 22.62 -6.61
C VAL A 154 -8.84 21.18 -6.76
N ILE A 155 -9.14 20.29 -5.80
CA ILE A 155 -8.83 18.86 -5.91
C ILE A 155 -9.54 18.25 -7.11
N ALA A 156 -10.85 18.45 -7.24
CA ALA A 156 -11.61 17.94 -8.37
C ALA A 156 -11.09 18.47 -9.72
N ALA A 157 -10.64 19.73 -9.77
CA ALA A 157 -10.02 20.31 -10.95
C ALA A 157 -8.67 19.63 -11.29
N ILE A 158 -7.79 19.43 -10.30
CA ILE A 158 -6.50 18.75 -10.48
C ILE A 158 -6.72 17.32 -11.02
N GLU A 159 -7.63 16.56 -10.41
CA GLU A 159 -7.94 15.19 -10.79
C GLU A 159 -8.49 15.11 -12.21
N LYS A 160 -9.42 16.01 -12.57
CA LYS A 160 -10.00 16.10 -13.90
C LYS A 160 -8.94 16.43 -14.96
N GLU A 161 -8.15 17.48 -14.74
CA GLU A 161 -7.07 17.88 -15.66
C GLU A 161 -6.06 16.75 -15.87
N SER A 162 -5.67 16.07 -14.79
CA SER A 162 -4.75 14.95 -14.85
C SER A 162 -5.34 13.77 -15.64
N LYS A 163 -6.60 13.42 -15.38
CA LYS A 163 -7.30 12.35 -16.10
C LYS A 163 -7.44 12.67 -17.59
N GLU A 164 -7.82 13.89 -17.95
CA GLU A 164 -7.93 14.33 -19.35
C GLU A 164 -6.58 14.28 -20.07
N LYS A 165 -5.49 14.67 -19.38
CA LYS A 165 -4.14 14.68 -19.95
C LYS A 165 -3.53 13.28 -20.11
N THR A 166 -3.78 12.38 -19.15
CA THR A 166 -3.04 11.11 -19.04
C THR A 166 -3.87 9.87 -19.31
N GLY A 167 -5.19 9.98 -19.23
CA GLY A 167 -6.11 8.82 -19.24
C GLY A 167 -6.05 7.96 -17.95
N LEU A 168 -5.15 8.27 -17.01
CA LEU A 168 -4.98 7.51 -15.78
C LEU A 168 -5.99 7.95 -14.72
N ARG A 169 -6.43 6.99 -13.89
CA ARG A 169 -7.20 7.31 -12.68
C ARG A 169 -6.34 8.23 -11.82
N SER A 170 -6.90 9.37 -11.44
CA SER A 170 -6.17 10.47 -10.82
C SER A 170 -6.86 10.82 -9.52
N ASP A 171 -6.20 10.56 -8.40
CA ASP A 171 -6.76 10.76 -7.05
C ASP A 171 -5.80 11.66 -6.26
N VAL A 172 -6.27 12.79 -5.73
CA VAL A 172 -5.47 13.59 -4.78
C VAL A 172 -5.62 12.99 -3.39
N VAL A 173 -4.51 12.54 -2.85
CA VAL A 173 -4.40 11.95 -1.52
C VAL A 173 -3.99 13.02 -0.52
N THR A 174 -4.81 13.20 0.52
CA THR A 174 -4.48 14.03 1.68
C THR A 174 -3.56 13.25 2.62
N LEU A 175 -2.39 13.79 2.89
CA LEU A 175 -1.37 13.20 3.74
C LEU A 175 -1.16 14.06 5.00
N TYR A 176 -0.70 13.43 6.08
CA TYR A 176 -0.34 14.11 7.33
C TYR A 176 -1.45 15.03 7.86
N GLN A 177 -2.69 14.54 7.88
CA GLN A 177 -3.87 15.28 8.34
C GLN A 177 -4.06 16.65 7.64
N GLY A 178 -3.71 16.75 6.36
CA GLY A 178 -3.77 17.99 5.58
C GLY A 178 -2.46 18.77 5.51
N GLY A 179 -1.37 18.22 6.06
CA GLY A 179 -0.03 18.78 5.92
C GLY A 179 0.54 18.69 4.50
N ALA A 180 0.09 17.72 3.70
CA ALA A 180 0.44 17.62 2.28
C ALA A 180 -0.72 17.06 1.44
N TYR A 181 -0.71 17.37 0.15
CA TYR A 181 -1.65 16.87 -0.85
C TYR A 181 -0.87 16.37 -2.05
N HIS A 182 -0.94 15.08 -2.33
CA HIS A 182 -0.23 14.46 -3.45
C HIS A 182 -1.22 13.89 -4.45
N LEU A 183 -1.06 14.20 -5.73
CA LEU A 183 -1.80 13.59 -6.83
C LEU A 183 -1.17 12.23 -7.17
N TYR A 184 -1.96 11.17 -7.02
CA TYR A 184 -1.59 9.81 -7.36
C TYR A 184 -2.26 9.45 -8.69
N ARG A 185 -1.48 8.92 -9.63
CA ARG A 185 -1.99 8.44 -10.93
C ARG A 185 -1.88 6.93 -11.01
N TYR A 186 -2.99 6.27 -11.25
CA TYR A 186 -3.07 4.81 -11.30
C TYR A 186 -3.39 4.30 -12.71
N LYS A 187 -2.69 3.26 -13.14
CA LYS A 187 -3.15 2.39 -14.23
C LYS A 187 -4.09 1.36 -13.63
N ARG A 188 -5.33 1.33 -14.13
CA ARG A 188 -6.38 0.39 -13.71
C ARG A 188 -6.43 -0.78 -14.70
N TYR A 189 -6.54 -1.99 -14.16
CA TYR A 189 -6.86 -3.21 -14.90
C TYR A 189 -8.16 -3.79 -14.35
N ASP A 190 -9.13 -4.08 -15.22
CA ASP A 190 -10.44 -4.63 -14.86
C ASP A 190 -10.81 -5.93 -15.62
N ASP A 191 -9.90 -6.45 -16.46
CA ASP A 191 -9.90 -7.86 -16.84
C ASP A 191 -8.85 -8.60 -16.00
N VAL A 192 -9.29 -9.11 -14.86
CA VAL A 192 -8.47 -9.82 -13.88
C VAL A 192 -8.99 -11.24 -13.80
N ARG A 193 -8.11 -12.22 -13.94
CA ARG A 193 -8.50 -13.64 -13.96
C ARG A 193 -7.75 -14.42 -12.92
N LEU A 194 -8.46 -15.27 -12.19
CA LEU A 194 -7.87 -16.19 -11.23
C LEU A 194 -7.10 -17.29 -11.97
N VAL A 195 -5.90 -17.58 -11.50
CA VAL A 195 -5.00 -18.61 -12.03
C VAL A 195 -4.82 -19.74 -11.03
N PHE A 196 -4.57 -19.40 -9.76
CA PHE A 196 -4.30 -20.39 -8.72
C PHE A 196 -4.74 -19.91 -7.34
N ALA A 197 -5.35 -20.80 -6.57
CA ALA A 197 -5.58 -20.67 -5.14
C ALA A 197 -5.55 -22.08 -4.52
N PRO A 198 -4.81 -22.30 -3.41
CA PRO A 198 -4.88 -23.57 -2.70
C PRO A 198 -6.24 -23.72 -1.98
N GLU A 199 -6.53 -24.93 -1.52
CA GLU A 199 -7.67 -25.22 -0.66
C GLU A 199 -7.66 -24.34 0.60
N GLN A 200 -8.83 -23.89 1.07
CA GLN A 200 -8.92 -23.06 2.27
C GLN A 200 -8.24 -23.69 3.49
N GLN A 201 -8.24 -25.01 3.64
CA GLN A 201 -7.58 -25.69 4.75
C GLN A 201 -6.06 -25.51 4.74
N ILE A 202 -5.45 -25.35 3.56
CA ILE A 202 -4.02 -25.06 3.40
C ILE A 202 -3.79 -23.55 3.57
N ALA A 203 -4.65 -22.73 2.96
CA ALA A 203 -4.51 -21.28 2.92
C ALA A 203 -4.75 -20.59 4.26
N PHE A 204 -5.58 -21.20 5.11
CA PHE A 204 -5.95 -20.69 6.43
C PHE A 204 -5.74 -21.78 7.49
N TYR A 205 -4.65 -22.54 7.35
CA TYR A 205 -4.26 -23.57 8.30
C TYR A 205 -4.12 -22.98 9.72
N GLY A 206 -4.61 -23.73 10.72
CA GLY A 206 -4.71 -23.25 12.11
C GLY A 206 -5.95 -22.40 12.39
N GLY A 207 -6.60 -21.85 11.35
CA GLY A 207 -7.85 -21.12 11.47
C GLY A 207 -7.73 -19.80 12.24
N ASP A 208 -8.84 -19.40 12.84
CA ASP A 208 -8.93 -18.21 13.69
C ASP A 208 -7.97 -18.24 14.90
N PRO A 209 -7.75 -19.38 15.61
CA PRO A 209 -6.80 -19.44 16.72
C PRO A 209 -5.38 -19.01 16.38
N ASP A 210 -4.91 -19.33 15.18
CA ASP A 210 -3.57 -18.98 14.75
C ASP A 210 -3.55 -17.57 14.11
N ASN A 211 -4.70 -16.91 13.91
CA ASN A 211 -4.78 -15.65 13.17
C ASN A 211 -4.15 -14.54 14.01
N PHE A 212 -3.29 -13.72 13.40
CA PHE A 212 -2.46 -12.73 14.08
C PHE A 212 -1.40 -13.30 15.04
N GLU A 213 -1.09 -14.59 14.96
CA GLU A 213 -0.07 -15.24 15.80
C GLU A 213 1.21 -15.61 15.02
N TYR A 214 2.30 -15.78 15.76
CA TYR A 214 3.55 -16.36 15.25
C TYR A 214 4.06 -17.42 16.27
N PRO A 215 4.49 -18.62 15.83
CA PRO A 215 4.68 -19.07 14.45
C PRO A 215 3.37 -19.37 13.70
N ARG A 216 3.42 -19.27 12.37
CA ARG A 216 2.30 -19.50 11.43
C ARG A 216 2.76 -20.45 10.32
N TYR A 217 1.88 -21.34 9.87
CA TYR A 217 2.22 -22.44 8.94
C TYR A 217 1.27 -22.59 7.75
N ASP A 218 0.48 -21.56 7.44
CA ASP A 218 -0.42 -21.55 6.30
C ASP A 218 0.30 -21.14 5.00
N LEU A 219 -0.30 -21.48 3.86
CA LEU A 219 0.11 -21.00 2.54
C LEU A 219 -0.93 -20.01 2.02
N ASP A 220 -0.99 -18.83 2.65
CA ASP A 220 -1.95 -17.77 2.31
C ASP A 220 -1.54 -17.06 1.00
N ILE A 221 -1.77 -17.72 -0.14
CA ILE A 221 -1.41 -17.25 -1.48
C ILE A 221 -2.57 -17.37 -2.47
N CYS A 222 -2.66 -16.42 -3.38
CA CYS A 222 -3.51 -16.49 -4.57
C CYS A 222 -2.78 -15.85 -5.75
N ILE A 223 -2.94 -16.42 -6.94
CA ILE A 223 -2.35 -15.94 -8.18
C ILE A 223 -3.46 -15.54 -9.14
N PHE A 224 -3.35 -14.31 -9.63
CA PHE A 224 -4.19 -13.77 -10.70
C PHE A 224 -3.34 -13.48 -11.93
N ARG A 225 -4.01 -13.21 -13.05
CA ARG A 225 -3.43 -12.63 -14.25
C ARG A 225 -4.27 -11.46 -14.72
N ILE A 226 -3.62 -10.34 -15.04
CA ILE A 226 -4.28 -9.21 -15.68
C ILE A 226 -4.23 -9.31 -17.21
N TYR A 227 -5.30 -8.86 -17.85
CA TYR A 227 -5.46 -8.84 -19.29
C TYR A 227 -5.75 -7.41 -19.77
N GLU A 228 -5.32 -7.12 -21.00
CA GLU A 228 -5.68 -5.93 -21.74
C GLU A 228 -6.14 -6.36 -23.14
N ASN A 229 -7.31 -5.91 -23.58
CA ASN A 229 -7.90 -6.27 -24.88
C ASN A 229 -7.97 -7.79 -25.11
N GLY A 230 -8.29 -8.55 -24.06
CA GLY A 230 -8.41 -10.00 -24.12
C GLY A 230 -7.09 -10.78 -24.21
N GLN A 231 -5.94 -10.11 -24.11
CA GLN A 231 -4.61 -10.73 -24.08
C GLN A 231 -3.91 -10.49 -22.74
N PRO A 232 -3.05 -11.42 -22.27
CA PRO A 232 -2.23 -11.18 -21.08
C PRO A 232 -1.50 -9.85 -21.17
N ALA A 233 -1.62 -9.02 -20.14
CA ALA A 233 -0.96 -7.72 -20.13
C ALA A 233 0.56 -7.89 -20.15
N LYS A 234 1.25 -7.02 -20.91
CA LYS A 234 2.71 -6.98 -20.96
C LYS A 234 3.22 -6.05 -19.85
N ILE A 235 4.04 -6.59 -18.96
CA ILE A 235 4.50 -5.90 -17.76
C ILE A 235 6.02 -5.78 -17.76
N ASP A 236 6.52 -4.56 -17.75
CA ASP A 236 7.96 -4.28 -17.72
C ASP A 236 8.54 -4.36 -16.29
N HIS A 237 7.75 -3.98 -15.29
CA HIS A 237 8.14 -3.96 -13.88
C HIS A 237 7.48 -5.11 -13.11
N TYR A 238 8.24 -6.17 -12.85
CA TYR A 238 7.79 -7.32 -12.05
C TYR A 238 8.92 -7.83 -11.16
N LEU A 239 8.55 -8.35 -9.99
CA LEU A 239 9.50 -8.89 -9.02
C LEU A 239 9.84 -10.34 -9.38
N LYS A 240 11.13 -10.66 -9.34
CA LYS A 240 11.62 -12.02 -9.59
C LYS A 240 11.66 -12.81 -8.30
N PHE A 241 11.24 -14.06 -8.36
CA PHE A 241 11.35 -14.97 -7.23
C PHE A 241 12.83 -15.25 -6.92
N ASN A 242 13.22 -15.15 -5.65
CA ASN A 242 14.55 -15.54 -5.19
C ASN A 242 14.49 -17.02 -4.73
N PRO A 243 15.07 -17.98 -5.48
CA PRO A 243 14.98 -19.40 -5.14
C PRO A 243 15.75 -19.76 -3.86
N ASN A 244 16.66 -18.89 -3.40
CA ASN A 244 17.45 -19.13 -2.18
C ASN A 244 16.69 -18.80 -0.89
N GLY A 245 15.49 -18.20 -1.00
CA GLY A 245 14.69 -17.79 0.14
C GLY A 245 15.28 -16.61 0.93
N PRO A 246 14.60 -16.22 2.03
CA PRO A 246 15.10 -15.19 2.93
C PRO A 246 16.24 -15.71 3.82
N SER A 247 17.10 -14.81 4.28
CA SER A 247 18.12 -15.07 5.28
C SER A 247 17.89 -14.22 6.53
N ASP A 248 18.27 -14.75 7.69
CA ASP A 248 18.23 -13.97 8.93
C ASP A 248 19.06 -12.67 8.81
N GLY A 249 18.57 -11.59 9.42
CA GLY A 249 19.15 -10.25 9.32
C GLY A 249 19.11 -9.59 7.93
N GLY A 250 18.47 -10.21 6.93
CA GLY A 250 18.38 -9.68 5.58
C GLY A 250 17.53 -8.41 5.48
N LEU A 251 18.01 -7.42 4.72
CA LEU A 251 17.22 -6.22 4.41
C LEU A 251 15.98 -6.60 3.59
N THR A 252 14.81 -6.40 4.17
CA THR A 252 13.52 -6.70 3.55
C THR A 252 12.73 -5.42 3.32
N PHE A 253 12.18 -5.28 2.11
CA PHE A 253 11.25 -4.22 1.75
C PHE A 253 9.86 -4.82 1.53
N VAL A 254 8.86 -4.24 2.18
CA VAL A 254 7.45 -4.57 1.94
C VAL A 254 6.81 -3.34 1.32
N SER A 255 6.36 -3.47 0.08
CA SER A 255 5.65 -2.44 -0.65
C SER A 255 4.18 -2.81 -0.79
N GLY A 256 3.29 -1.84 -0.64
CA GLY A 256 1.86 -2.10 -0.67
C GLY A 256 1.03 -0.85 -0.44
N SER A 257 -0.25 -1.05 -0.21
CA SER A 257 -1.26 -0.02 0.03
C SER A 257 -1.85 -0.17 1.43
N PRO A 258 -1.16 0.31 2.49
CA PRO A 258 -1.69 0.25 3.84
C PRO A 258 -3.00 1.07 3.93
N GLY A 259 -3.99 0.53 4.66
CA GLY A 259 -5.33 1.13 4.74
C GLY A 259 -5.39 2.37 5.63
N LYS A 260 -5.15 2.21 6.94
CA LYS A 260 -5.22 3.30 7.93
C LYS A 260 -4.22 3.08 9.05
N THR A 261 -3.64 4.18 9.54
CA THR A 261 -2.88 4.24 10.79
C THR A 261 -3.26 5.50 11.56
N ASP A 262 -3.26 5.46 12.89
CA ASP A 262 -3.55 6.61 13.77
C ASP A 262 -2.28 7.10 14.49
N ARG A 263 -1.17 7.21 13.75
CA ARG A 263 0.14 7.67 14.25
C ARG A 263 0.24 9.19 14.32
#